data_AF-Q3AQ18-F1
#
_entry.id   AF-Q3AQ18-F1
#
_cell.length_a   1.000
_cell.length_b   1.000
_cell.length_c   1.000
_cell.angle_alpha   90.00
_cell.angle_beta   90.00
_cell.angle_gamma   90.00
#
_symmetry.space_group_name_H-M   'P 1'
#
loop_
_entity.id
_entity.type
_entity.pdbx_description
1 polymer ?
#
loop_
_entity_poly.entity_id
_entity_poly.type
_entity_poly.pdbx_seq_one_letter_code
_entity_poly.pdbx_strand_id
1 'polypeptide(L)'
;MATTIKQRLKNLFVRALDRSMIKRELAGIALMLGSLFMVSAIISYHPDDEALYSALRWFDVFSNPARDTADAIHNHFGLFGARMANFLIHFVLGYPVLLLISSFFFWGLSLVRARSLKPALFFFLYSVVMAIDIATMFGLTSLAFSDVMSGSIGRMLAAFLITTIGFSGAWVLLLSVGLLLTFYMGRSFFIPAFHALMAMVPRLSSLWDNIRARISAIQKKKPLQSP
;
A
#
# COMPACT_ATOMS: atom_id res chain seq x y z
N MET A 1 -9.09 16.46 52.06
CA MET A 1 -7.82 16.65 51.32
C MET A 1 -7.47 15.44 50.44
N ALA A 2 -7.59 14.20 50.93
CA ALA A 2 -7.30 12.97 50.16
C ALA A 2 -8.21 12.75 48.93
N THR A 3 -9.48 13.15 48.99
CA THR A 3 -10.46 13.05 47.90
C THR A 3 -10.10 13.91 46.70
N THR A 4 -9.54 15.11 46.92
CA THR A 4 -9.13 16.05 45.87
C THR A 4 -7.92 15.53 45.08
N ILE A 5 -6.99 14.85 45.75
CA ILE A 5 -5.79 14.26 45.12
C ILE A 5 -6.18 13.05 44.25
N LYS A 6 -7.08 12.18 44.74
CA LYS A 6 -7.56 11.01 43.98
C LYS A 6 -8.32 11.44 42.72
N GLN A 7 -9.12 12.50 42.80
CA GLN A 7 -9.83 13.08 41.64
C GLN A 7 -8.84 13.65 40.61
N ARG A 8 -7.77 14.33 41.06
CA ARG A 8 -6.75 14.92 40.19
C ARG A 8 -5.94 13.85 39.46
N LEU A 9 -5.56 12.77 40.15
CA LEU A 9 -4.88 11.62 39.55
C LEU A 9 -5.75 10.90 38.52
N LYS A 10 -7.04 10.69 38.81
CA LYS A 10 -7.99 10.12 37.85
C LYS A 10 -8.11 10.98 36.59
N ASN A 11 -8.22 12.30 36.73
CA ASN A 11 -8.30 13.21 35.59
C ASN A 11 -7.02 13.25 34.76
N LEU A 12 -5.85 13.16 35.40
CA LEU A 12 -4.56 13.05 34.70
C LEU A 12 -4.45 11.73 33.93
N PHE A 13 -4.87 10.63 34.54
CA PHE A 13 -4.87 9.31 33.91
C PHE A 13 -5.80 9.24 32.69
N VAL A 14 -7.03 9.76 32.82
CA VAL A 14 -8.00 9.85 31.71
C VAL A 14 -7.43 10.70 30.57
N ARG A 15 -6.87 11.88 30.86
CA ARG A 15 -6.23 12.73 29.84
C ARG A 15 -5.03 12.06 29.16
N ALA A 16 -4.25 11.26 29.90
CA ALA A 16 -3.12 10.52 29.34
C ALA A 16 -3.59 9.39 28.40
N LEU A 17 -4.65 8.66 28.80
CA LEU A 17 -5.30 7.65 27.95
C LEU A 17 -5.86 8.27 26.67
N ASP A 18 -6.61 9.37 26.77
CA ASP A 18 -7.16 10.08 25.59
C ASP A 18 -6.05 10.50 24.61
N ARG A 19 -4.96 11.08 25.11
CA ARG A 19 -3.82 11.46 24.26
C ARG A 19 -3.18 10.25 23.57
N SER A 20 -3.05 9.13 24.26
CA SER A 20 -2.47 7.91 23.67
C SER A 20 -3.37 7.29 22.60
N MET A 21 -4.68 7.36 22.79
CA MET A 21 -5.67 6.93 21.79
C MET A 21 -5.61 7.81 20.54
N ILE A 22 -5.65 9.14 20.71
CA ILE A 22 -5.58 10.11 19.59
C ILE A 22 -4.27 9.94 18.80
N LYS A 23 -3.14 9.77 19.49
CA LYS A 23 -1.84 9.53 18.83
C LYS A 23 -1.86 8.26 18.00
N ARG A 24 -2.48 7.19 18.49
CA ARG A 24 -2.58 5.91 17.77
C ARG A 24 -3.48 6.02 16.55
N GLU A 25 -4.62 6.71 16.67
CA GLU A 25 -5.52 6.97 15.55
C GLU A 25 -4.86 7.81 14.47
N LEU A 26 -4.19 8.91 14.85
CA LEU A 26 -3.46 9.76 13.91
C LEU A 26 -2.34 8.99 13.19
N ALA A 27 -1.57 8.18 13.92
CA ALA A 27 -0.56 7.32 13.33
C ALA A 27 -1.16 6.29 12.36
N GLY A 28 -2.31 5.70 12.72
CA GLY A 28 -3.03 4.77 11.85
C GLY A 28 -3.54 5.42 10.57
N ILE A 29 -4.14 6.60 10.65
CA ILE A 29 -4.61 7.38 9.49
C ILE A 29 -3.42 7.77 8.61
N ALA A 30 -2.33 8.29 9.18
CA ALA A 30 -1.14 8.64 8.42
C ALA A 30 -0.55 7.44 7.68
N LEU A 31 -0.51 6.27 8.31
CA LEU A 31 -0.05 5.02 7.68
C LEU A 31 -0.98 4.57 6.54
N MET A 32 -2.29 4.68 6.71
CA MET A 32 -3.27 4.38 5.66
C MET A 32 -3.14 5.33 4.46
N LEU A 33 -3.00 6.63 4.71
CA LEU A 33 -2.82 7.61 3.64
C LEU A 33 -1.49 7.43 2.91
N GLY A 34 -0.39 7.20 3.65
CA GLY A 34 0.92 6.94 3.07
C GLY A 34 0.96 5.67 2.23
N SER A 35 0.31 4.59 2.67
CA SER A 35 0.20 3.36 1.88
C SER A 35 -0.67 3.54 0.63
N LEU A 36 -1.80 4.24 0.73
CA LEU A 36 -2.65 4.54 -0.44
C LEU A 36 -1.91 5.41 -1.46
N PHE A 37 -1.17 6.42 -0.99
CA PHE A 37 -0.28 7.24 -1.82
C PHE A 37 0.72 6.35 -2.56
N MET A 38 1.43 5.46 -1.85
CA MET A 38 2.43 4.59 -2.45
C MET A 38 1.84 3.60 -3.46
N VAL A 39 0.70 2.95 -3.15
CA VAL A 39 0.01 2.06 -4.09
C VAL A 39 -0.35 2.81 -5.37
N SER A 40 -0.91 4.01 -5.22
CA SER A 40 -1.36 4.81 -6.36
C SER A 40 -0.17 5.31 -7.19
N ALA A 41 0.94 5.67 -6.55
CA ALA A 41 2.19 6.03 -7.22
C ALA A 41 2.79 4.85 -8.01
N ILE A 42 2.78 3.64 -7.46
CA ILE A 42 3.26 2.43 -8.14
C ILE A 42 2.36 2.06 -9.33
N ILE A 43 1.03 2.17 -9.17
CA ILE A 43 0.09 1.90 -10.26
C ILE A 43 0.25 2.92 -11.39
N SER A 44 0.57 4.17 -11.05
CA SER A 44 0.82 5.24 -12.03
C SER A 44 2.28 5.25 -12.54
N TYR A 45 3.03 4.16 -12.36
CA TYR A 45 4.40 4.04 -12.86
C TYR A 45 4.43 4.04 -14.40
N HIS A 46 5.37 4.80 -14.96
CA HIS A 46 5.65 4.82 -16.39
C HIS A 46 7.17 4.71 -16.61
N PRO A 47 7.65 3.81 -17.51
CA PRO A 47 9.08 3.61 -17.72
C PRO A 47 9.78 4.85 -18.28
N ASP A 48 9.10 5.65 -19.10
CA ASP A 48 9.69 6.85 -19.71
C ASP A 48 9.95 7.98 -18.71
N ASP A 49 9.34 7.95 -17.52
CA ASP A 49 9.52 9.00 -16.52
C ASP A 49 10.96 9.03 -15.97
N GLU A 50 11.67 7.88 -15.99
CA GLU A 50 13.03 7.80 -15.46
C GLU A 50 14.03 8.67 -16.22
N ALA A 51 13.88 8.76 -17.54
CA ALA A 51 14.73 9.60 -18.38
C ALA A 51 14.61 11.08 -17.98
N LEU A 52 13.41 11.52 -17.59
CA LEU A 52 13.11 12.92 -17.26
C LEU A 52 13.80 13.39 -15.98
N TYR A 53 13.95 12.53 -14.98
CA TYR A 53 14.53 12.92 -13.69
C TYR A 53 15.91 12.31 -13.38
N SER A 54 16.49 11.58 -14.33
CA SER A 54 17.80 10.94 -14.21
C SER A 54 18.93 11.92 -13.87
N ALA A 55 18.85 13.15 -14.38
CA ALA A 55 19.84 14.21 -14.15
C ALA A 55 19.64 14.97 -12.81
N LEU A 56 18.48 14.83 -12.17
CA LEU A 56 18.17 15.53 -10.92
C LEU A 56 18.66 14.72 -9.72
N ARG A 57 19.25 15.37 -8.72
CA ARG A 57 19.63 14.66 -7.48
C ARG A 57 18.39 14.27 -6.69
N TRP A 58 18.51 13.26 -5.84
CA TRP A 58 17.40 12.74 -5.05
C TRP A 58 16.71 13.84 -4.22
N PHE A 59 17.50 14.72 -3.60
CA PHE A 59 17.01 15.77 -2.68
C PHE A 59 16.52 17.04 -3.37
N ASP A 60 16.72 17.19 -4.69
CA ASP A 60 16.37 18.42 -5.43
C ASP A 60 14.90 18.47 -5.89
N VAL A 61 14.01 17.73 -5.22
CA VAL A 61 12.58 17.59 -5.58
C VAL A 61 11.83 18.93 -5.54
N PHE A 62 12.32 19.91 -4.78
CA PHE A 62 11.71 21.23 -4.64
C PHE A 62 12.44 22.34 -5.44
N SER A 63 13.42 21.98 -6.25
CA SER A 63 14.18 22.94 -7.06
C SER A 63 13.36 23.45 -8.26
N ASN A 64 13.75 24.59 -8.84
CA ASN A 64 13.10 25.11 -10.06
C ASN A 64 13.17 24.10 -11.23
N PRO A 65 14.31 23.44 -11.51
CA PRO A 65 14.37 22.38 -12.53
C PRO A 65 13.43 21.20 -12.26
N ALA A 66 13.16 20.89 -10.99
CA ALA A 66 12.21 19.84 -10.62
C ALA A 66 10.76 20.20 -10.93
N ARG A 67 10.41 21.50 -10.91
CA ARG A 67 9.08 21.97 -11.31
C ARG A 67 8.88 21.82 -12.81
N ASP A 68 9.86 22.24 -13.61
CA ASP A 68 9.80 22.11 -15.07
C ASP A 68 9.72 20.65 -15.51
N THR A 69 10.40 19.76 -14.77
CA THR A 69 10.34 18.31 -15.00
C THR A 69 9.01 17.70 -14.55
N ALA A 70 8.39 18.24 -13.49
CA ALA A 70 7.16 17.68 -12.93
C ALA A 70 5.97 17.75 -13.90
N ASP A 71 5.93 18.76 -14.76
CA ASP A 71 4.87 18.93 -15.76
C ASP A 71 4.95 17.88 -16.90
N ALA A 72 6.12 17.29 -17.11
CA ALA A 72 6.36 16.27 -18.14
C ALA A 72 6.19 14.82 -17.62
N ILE A 73 6.03 14.63 -16.30
CA ILE A 73 5.96 13.30 -15.67
C ILE A 73 4.55 12.73 -15.78
N HIS A 74 4.45 11.47 -16.22
CA HIS A 74 3.19 10.77 -16.38
C HIS A 74 2.60 10.31 -15.04
N ASN A 75 3.44 10.06 -14.03
CA ASN A 75 2.98 9.69 -12.71
C ASN A 75 2.08 10.77 -12.08
N HIS A 76 0.85 10.41 -11.73
CA HIS A 76 -0.13 11.34 -11.13
C HIS A 76 0.32 11.97 -9.80
N PHE A 77 1.33 11.41 -9.14
CA PHE A 77 1.91 11.95 -7.90
C PHE A 77 3.21 12.73 -8.15
N GLY A 78 3.44 13.12 -9.41
CA GLY A 78 4.57 13.91 -9.87
C GLY A 78 5.92 13.23 -9.67
N LEU A 79 6.97 14.05 -9.62
CA LEU A 79 8.36 13.62 -9.52
C LEU A 79 8.65 12.67 -8.34
N PHE A 80 8.10 12.99 -7.17
CA PHE A 80 8.33 12.16 -5.98
C PHE A 80 7.68 10.78 -6.12
N GLY A 81 6.44 10.73 -6.63
CA GLY A 81 5.74 9.48 -6.91
C GLY A 81 6.48 8.61 -7.92
N ALA A 82 6.90 9.20 -9.03
CA ALA A 82 7.65 8.50 -10.09
C ALA A 82 8.95 7.88 -9.55
N ARG A 83 9.72 8.64 -8.76
CA ARG A 83 10.96 8.15 -8.14
C ARG A 83 10.73 7.03 -7.14
N MET A 84 9.72 7.16 -6.28
CA MET A 84 9.39 6.12 -5.31
C MET A 84 8.91 4.85 -5.99
N ALA A 85 8.06 4.96 -7.01
CA ALA A 85 7.62 3.84 -7.81
C ALA A 85 8.81 3.14 -8.49
N ASN A 86 9.66 3.91 -9.18
CA ASN A 86 10.83 3.36 -9.86
C ASN A 86 11.79 2.66 -8.88
N PHE A 87 12.04 3.27 -7.72
CA PHE A 87 12.88 2.70 -6.69
C PHE A 87 12.34 1.35 -6.18
N LEU A 88 11.05 1.30 -5.83
CA LEU A 88 10.42 0.09 -5.28
C LEU A 88 10.32 -1.04 -6.33
N ILE A 89 10.08 -0.67 -7.59
CA ILE A 89 9.96 -1.63 -8.69
C ILE A 89 11.34 -2.19 -9.07
N HIS A 90 12.33 -1.34 -9.40
CA HIS A 90 13.59 -1.82 -9.96
C HIS A 90 14.60 -2.28 -8.90
N PHE A 91 14.64 -1.64 -7.73
CA PHE A 91 15.69 -1.89 -6.73
C PHE A 91 15.23 -2.78 -5.57
N VAL A 92 13.92 -2.90 -5.35
CA VAL A 92 13.38 -3.67 -4.22
C VAL A 92 12.80 -5.01 -4.71
N LEU A 93 11.48 -5.11 -4.88
CA LEU A 93 10.80 -6.40 -5.10
C LEU A 93 9.93 -6.41 -6.36
N GLY A 94 10.06 -5.41 -7.25
CA GLY A 94 9.15 -5.29 -8.38
C GLY A 94 7.73 -4.91 -7.96
N TYR A 95 6.78 -5.13 -8.86
CA TYR A 95 5.35 -4.99 -8.54
C TYR A 95 4.83 -5.80 -7.34
N PRO A 96 5.37 -6.99 -6.98
CA PRO A 96 5.03 -7.69 -5.74
C PRO A 96 5.14 -6.84 -4.47
N VAL A 97 5.91 -5.74 -4.49
CA VAL A 97 5.96 -4.76 -3.40
C VAL A 97 4.57 -4.19 -3.05
N LEU A 98 3.61 -4.20 -3.97
CA LEU A 98 2.22 -3.81 -3.70
C LEU A 98 1.59 -4.61 -2.56
N LEU A 99 1.92 -5.90 -2.41
CA LEU A 99 1.46 -6.71 -1.27
C LEU A 99 1.98 -6.12 0.04
N LEU A 100 3.27 -5.78 0.08
CA LEU A 100 3.89 -5.18 1.25
C LEU A 100 3.24 -3.83 1.60
N ILE A 101 3.06 -2.95 0.62
CA ILE A 101 2.42 -1.64 0.86
C ILE A 101 0.95 -1.81 1.31
N SER A 102 0.22 -2.77 0.74
CA SER A 102 -1.15 -3.07 1.16
C SER A 102 -1.25 -3.55 2.61
N SER A 103 -0.22 -4.23 3.10
CA SER A 103 -0.16 -4.68 4.49
C SER A 103 0.03 -3.52 5.49
N PHE A 104 0.75 -2.46 5.10
CA PHE A 104 0.81 -1.22 5.88
C PHE A 104 -0.56 -0.55 5.97
N PHE A 105 -1.35 -0.57 4.89
CA PHE A 105 -2.73 -0.06 4.93
C PHE A 105 -3.58 -0.82 5.96
N PHE A 106 -3.52 -2.16 5.94
CA PHE A 106 -4.26 -2.99 6.89
C PHE A 106 -3.79 -2.80 8.34
N TRP A 107 -2.49 -2.57 8.53
CA TRP A 107 -1.94 -2.25 9.83
C TRP A 107 -2.43 -0.91 10.36
N GLY A 108 -2.50 0.11 9.50
CA GLY A 108 -3.05 1.44 9.82
C GLY A 108 -4.52 1.35 10.20
N LEU A 109 -5.29 0.55 9.45
CA LEU A 109 -6.70 0.29 9.76
C LEU A 109 -6.89 -0.39 11.12
N SER A 110 -5.97 -1.29 11.50
CA SER A 110 -6.00 -1.97 12.79
C SER A 110 -5.67 -1.01 13.95
N LEU A 111 -4.75 -0.06 13.75
CA LEU A 111 -4.42 1.00 14.71
C LEU A 111 -5.62 1.93 14.97
N VAL A 112 -6.31 2.35 13.90
CA VAL A 112 -7.51 3.22 13.98
C VAL A 112 -8.66 2.48 14.67
N ARG A 113 -8.90 1.21 14.32
CA ARG A 113 -10.01 0.43 14.90
C ARG A 113 -9.75 -0.06 16.32
N ALA A 114 -8.65 0.33 16.96
CA ALA A 114 -8.25 -0.15 18.28
C ALA A 114 -8.20 -1.69 18.40
N ARG A 115 -8.02 -2.40 17.28
CA ARG A 115 -8.00 -3.87 17.26
C ARG A 115 -6.64 -4.37 17.74
N SER A 116 -6.57 -5.65 18.08
CA SER A 116 -5.30 -6.30 18.34
C SER A 116 -4.39 -6.14 17.12
N LEU A 117 -3.12 -5.80 17.35
CA LEU A 117 -2.13 -5.64 16.26
C LEU A 117 -1.60 -6.99 15.75
N LYS A 118 -1.89 -8.08 16.46
CA LYS A 118 -1.42 -9.43 16.11
C LYS A 118 -1.83 -9.83 14.69
N PRO A 119 -3.12 -9.74 14.28
CA PRO A 119 -3.52 -10.17 12.94
C PRO A 119 -2.89 -9.29 11.83
N ALA A 120 -2.72 -7.99 12.09
CA ALA A 120 -2.05 -7.09 11.16
C ALA A 120 -0.56 -7.42 10.99
N LEU A 121 0.13 -7.75 12.09
CA LEU A 121 1.53 -8.15 12.05
C LEU A 121 1.72 -9.48 11.30
N PHE A 122 0.86 -10.47 11.53
CA PHE A 122 0.88 -11.73 10.77
C PHE A 122 0.62 -11.50 9.27
N PHE A 123 -0.31 -10.62 8.93
CA PHE A 123 -0.56 -10.24 7.53
C PHE A 123 0.64 -9.52 6.90
N PHE A 124 1.33 -8.65 7.65
CA PHE A 124 2.57 -8.00 7.20
C PHE A 124 3.69 -9.01 6.94
N LEU A 125 4.00 -9.88 7.92
CA LEU A 125 5.02 -10.93 7.79
C LEU A 125 4.74 -11.82 6.58
N TYR A 126 3.49 -12.23 6.42
CA TYR A 126 3.07 -12.99 5.25
C TYR A 126 3.29 -12.21 3.95
N SER A 127 2.87 -10.94 3.89
CA SER A 127 2.99 -10.13 2.69
C SER A 127 4.45 -9.93 2.29
N VAL A 128 5.36 -9.80 3.27
CA VAL A 128 6.81 -9.78 3.04
C VAL A 128 7.27 -11.07 2.39
N VAL A 129 6.98 -12.23 3.00
CA VAL A 129 7.46 -13.53 2.49
C VAL A 129 6.85 -13.84 1.13
N MET A 130 5.54 -13.59 0.95
CA MET A 130 4.85 -13.81 -0.32
C MET A 130 5.36 -12.88 -1.42
N ALA A 131 5.62 -11.61 -1.12
CA ALA A 131 6.19 -10.68 -2.10
C ALA A 131 7.60 -11.13 -2.53
N ILE A 132 8.43 -11.59 -1.59
CA ILE A 132 9.76 -12.14 -1.88
C ILE A 132 9.63 -13.41 -2.74
N ASP A 133 8.74 -14.32 -2.39
CA ASP A 133 8.50 -15.58 -3.11
C ASP A 133 8.09 -15.30 -4.57
N ILE A 134 7.07 -14.46 -4.78
CA ILE A 134 6.60 -14.07 -6.12
C ILE A 134 7.69 -13.33 -6.91
N ALA A 135 8.37 -12.36 -6.28
CA ALA A 135 9.46 -11.64 -6.93
C ALA A 135 10.59 -12.57 -7.37
N THR A 136 10.91 -13.57 -6.55
CA THR A 136 11.92 -14.60 -6.87
C THR A 136 11.45 -15.52 -7.99
N MET A 137 10.18 -15.93 -7.99
CA MET A 137 9.59 -16.71 -9.09
C MET A 137 9.67 -15.97 -10.42
N PHE A 138 9.33 -14.68 -10.44
CA PHE A 138 9.55 -13.86 -11.64
C PHE A 138 11.04 -13.76 -11.97
N GLY A 139 11.92 -13.60 -10.99
CA GLY A 139 13.37 -13.56 -11.18
C GLY A 139 13.94 -14.79 -11.88
N LEU A 140 13.30 -15.96 -11.77
CA LEU A 140 13.67 -17.19 -12.50
C LEU A 140 13.31 -17.12 -14.00
N THR A 141 12.44 -16.20 -14.41
CA THR A 141 12.00 -16.06 -15.80
C THR A 141 12.85 -15.04 -16.57
N SER A 142 12.94 -15.24 -17.89
CA SER A 142 13.70 -14.38 -18.81
C SER A 142 12.82 -13.48 -19.69
N LEU A 143 11.54 -13.31 -19.31
CA LEU A 143 10.59 -12.50 -20.07
C LEU A 143 10.87 -11.00 -19.90
N ALA A 144 10.53 -10.17 -20.89
CA ALA A 144 10.81 -8.73 -20.84
C ALA A 144 10.17 -8.01 -19.64
N PHE A 145 8.99 -8.46 -19.20
CA PHE A 145 8.32 -7.89 -18.02
C PHE A 145 8.86 -8.44 -16.69
N SER A 146 9.71 -9.46 -16.73
CA SER A 146 10.27 -10.12 -15.55
C SER A 146 11.08 -9.15 -14.71
N ASP A 147 11.84 -8.22 -15.32
CA ASP A 147 12.67 -7.26 -14.59
C ASP A 147 11.82 -6.41 -13.64
N VAL A 148 10.70 -5.94 -14.16
CA VAL A 148 9.76 -5.06 -13.46
C VAL A 148 8.96 -5.84 -12.40
N MET A 149 8.78 -7.15 -12.58
CA MET A 149 8.07 -8.01 -11.63
C MET A 149 8.97 -8.58 -10.54
N SER A 150 10.26 -8.78 -10.79
CA SER A 150 11.18 -9.36 -9.80
C SER A 150 11.91 -8.30 -8.98
N GLY A 151 12.19 -7.14 -9.58
CA GLY A 151 13.16 -6.19 -9.06
C GLY A 151 14.54 -6.82 -8.84
N SER A 152 15.46 -6.04 -8.28
CA SER A 152 16.84 -6.47 -8.00
C SER A 152 16.90 -7.60 -6.96
N ILE A 153 16.11 -7.53 -5.88
CA ILE A 153 16.15 -8.55 -4.82
C ILE A 153 15.62 -9.89 -5.34
N GLY A 154 14.52 -9.90 -6.09
CA GLY A 154 13.96 -11.12 -6.69
C GLY A 154 14.94 -11.77 -7.66
N ARG A 155 15.61 -11.00 -8.52
CA ARG A 155 16.65 -11.53 -9.42
C ARG A 155 17.85 -12.10 -8.67
N MET A 156 18.31 -11.41 -7.64
CA MET A 156 19.42 -11.87 -6.81
C MET A 156 19.09 -13.21 -6.13
N LEU A 157 17.91 -13.32 -5.52
CA LEU A 157 17.46 -14.56 -4.88
C LEU A 157 17.24 -15.69 -5.90
N ALA A 158 16.70 -15.37 -7.08
CA ALA A 158 16.51 -16.34 -8.15
C ALA A 158 17.85 -16.91 -8.63
N ALA A 159 18.84 -16.04 -8.86
CA ALA A 159 20.20 -16.46 -9.21
C ALA A 159 20.80 -17.34 -8.11
N PHE A 160 20.66 -16.94 -6.84
CA PHE A 160 21.14 -17.71 -5.69
C PHE A 160 20.51 -19.11 -5.60
N LEU A 161 19.20 -19.23 -5.85
CA LEU A 161 18.51 -20.53 -5.85
C LEU A 161 18.95 -21.39 -7.03
N ILE A 162 19.06 -20.82 -8.23
CA ILE A 162 19.56 -21.54 -9.41
C ILE A 162 20.97 -22.09 -9.15
N THR A 163 21.87 -21.29 -8.55
CA THR A 163 23.23 -21.74 -8.27
C THR A 163 23.32 -22.81 -7.19
N THR A 164 22.39 -22.81 -6.23
CA THR A 164 22.45 -23.70 -5.06
C THR A 164 21.74 -25.03 -5.29
N ILE A 165 20.54 -25.00 -5.89
CA ILE A 165 19.66 -26.17 -6.03
C ILE A 165 19.21 -26.44 -7.48
N GLY A 166 19.65 -25.63 -8.44
CA GLY A 166 19.28 -25.73 -9.84
C GLY A 166 17.92 -25.12 -10.17
N PHE A 167 17.67 -24.87 -11.45
CA PHE A 167 16.44 -24.23 -11.95
C PHE A 167 15.17 -24.99 -11.55
N SER A 168 15.14 -26.31 -11.75
CA SER A 168 13.98 -27.14 -11.40
C SER A 168 13.76 -27.20 -9.88
N GLY A 169 14.84 -27.29 -9.10
CA GLY A 169 14.76 -27.28 -7.63
C GLY A 169 14.20 -25.97 -7.09
N ALA A 170 14.62 -24.83 -7.67
CA ALA A 170 14.14 -23.51 -7.32
C ALA A 170 12.62 -23.37 -7.52
N TRP A 171 12.09 -23.80 -8.68
CA TRP A 171 10.65 -23.78 -8.92
C TRP A 171 9.86 -24.66 -7.95
N VAL A 172 10.32 -25.88 -7.68
CA VAL A 172 9.65 -26.78 -6.73
C VAL A 172 9.61 -26.17 -5.33
N LEU A 173 10.72 -25.59 -4.87
CA LEU A 173 10.80 -24.93 -3.57
C LEU A 173 9.85 -23.72 -3.49
N LEU A 174 9.92 -22.80 -4.44
CA LEU A 174 9.09 -21.59 -4.44
C LEU A 174 7.60 -21.92 -4.56
N LEU A 175 7.23 -22.84 -5.46
CA LEU A 175 5.83 -23.29 -5.57
C LEU A 175 5.35 -23.94 -4.27
N SER A 176 6.19 -24.74 -3.60
CA SER A 176 5.82 -25.35 -2.33
C SER A 176 5.61 -24.29 -1.24
N VAL A 177 6.51 -23.32 -1.13
CA VAL A 177 6.41 -22.21 -0.18
C VAL A 177 5.17 -21.36 -0.48
N GLY A 178 4.98 -20.91 -1.72
CA GLY A 178 3.83 -20.14 -2.16
C GLY A 178 2.49 -20.85 -1.92
N LEU A 179 2.41 -22.16 -2.17
CA LEU A 179 1.22 -22.97 -1.89
C LEU A 179 0.93 -23.07 -0.39
N LEU A 180 1.94 -23.36 0.44
CA LEU A 180 1.79 -23.43 1.89
C LEU A 180 1.32 -22.10 2.48
N LEU A 181 1.93 -21.00 2.03
CA LEU A 181 1.57 -19.65 2.41
C LEU A 181 0.12 -19.33 2.00
N THR A 182 -0.25 -19.58 0.74
CA THR A 182 -1.59 -19.34 0.22
C THR A 182 -2.64 -20.17 0.97
N PHE A 183 -2.35 -21.43 1.28
CA PHE A 183 -3.26 -22.29 2.04
C PHE A 183 -3.48 -21.79 3.47
N TYR A 184 -2.40 -21.46 4.18
CA TYR A 184 -2.46 -20.97 5.56
C TYR A 184 -3.22 -19.63 5.67
N MET A 185 -2.90 -18.69 4.79
CA MET A 185 -3.50 -17.36 4.77
C MET A 185 -4.91 -17.36 4.18
N GLY A 186 -5.14 -18.17 3.15
CA GLY A 186 -6.43 -18.37 2.50
C GLY A 186 -7.52 -18.69 3.51
N ARG A 187 -7.23 -19.64 4.39
CA ARG A 187 -8.14 -20.10 5.44
C ARG A 187 -8.39 -19.05 6.53
N SER A 188 -7.37 -18.29 6.94
CA SER A 188 -7.41 -17.47 8.15
C SER A 188 -7.74 -15.99 7.90
N PHE A 189 -7.39 -15.45 6.74
CA PHE A 189 -7.57 -14.03 6.43
C PHE A 189 -8.21 -13.76 5.07
N PHE A 190 -7.84 -14.48 4.01
CA PHE A 190 -8.30 -14.13 2.67
C PHE A 190 -9.82 -14.26 2.55
N ILE A 191 -10.39 -15.38 3.01
CA ILE A 191 -11.84 -15.61 2.98
C ILE A 191 -12.59 -14.53 3.78
N PRO A 192 -12.28 -14.27 5.07
CA PRO A 192 -12.93 -13.18 5.81
C PRO A 192 -12.72 -11.78 5.22
N ALA A 193 -11.51 -11.47 4.74
CA ALA A 193 -11.19 -10.16 4.18
C ALA A 193 -11.93 -9.91 2.86
N PHE A 194 -11.99 -10.93 1.99
CA PHE A 194 -12.72 -10.87 0.73
C PHE A 194 -14.22 -10.69 0.98
N HIS A 195 -14.81 -11.42 1.92
CA HIS A 195 -16.22 -11.22 2.30
C HIS A 195 -16.47 -9.82 2.87
N ALA A 196 -15.57 -9.30 3.71
CA ALA A 196 -15.70 -7.95 4.25
C ALA A 196 -15.60 -6.87 3.16
N LEU A 197 -14.71 -7.05 2.17
CA LEU A 197 -14.59 -6.18 1.01
C LEU A 197 -15.85 -6.22 0.15
N MET A 198 -16.33 -7.41 -0.19
CA MET A 198 -17.55 -7.59 -1.00
C MET A 198 -18.80 -7.05 -0.30
N ALA A 199 -18.84 -7.07 1.03
CA ALA A 199 -19.91 -6.43 1.80
C ALA A 199 -19.86 -4.88 1.76
N MET A 200 -18.71 -4.28 1.44
CA MET A 200 -18.58 -2.83 1.25
C MET A 200 -19.02 -2.36 -0.14
N VAL A 201 -18.88 -3.19 -1.16
CA VAL A 201 -19.27 -2.87 -2.56
C VAL A 201 -20.71 -2.32 -2.67
N PRO A 202 -21.76 -2.98 -2.14
CA PRO A 202 -23.13 -2.47 -2.23
C PRO A 202 -23.38 -1.20 -1.38
N ARG A 203 -22.54 -0.94 -0.36
CA ARG A 203 -22.59 0.31 0.40
C ARG A 203 -22.01 1.47 -0.40
N LEU A 204 -20.97 1.21 -1.19
CA LEU A 204 -20.38 2.21 -2.06
C LEU A 204 -21.32 2.57 -3.23
N SER A 205 -21.96 1.56 -3.83
CA SER A 205 -22.91 1.79 -4.93
C SER A 205 -24.14 2.58 -4.47
N SER A 206 -24.70 2.28 -3.29
CA SER A 206 -25.84 3.05 -2.77
C SER A 206 -25.50 4.50 -2.41
N LEU A 207 -24.26 4.78 -1.97
CA LEU A 207 -23.79 6.16 -1.79
C LEU A 207 -23.66 6.90 -3.13
N TRP A 208 -23.12 6.23 -4.15
CA TRP A 208 -23.01 6.79 -5.50
C TRP A 208 -24.38 7.10 -6.11
N ASP A 209 -25.33 6.19 -5.97
CA ASP A 209 -26.71 6.36 -6.46
C ASP A 209 -27.41 7.54 -5.76
N ASN A 210 -27.22 7.68 -4.44
CA ASN A 210 -27.74 8.81 -3.67
C ASN A 210 -27.12 10.16 -4.09
N ILE A 211 -25.82 10.19 -4.39
CA ILE A 211 -25.14 11.40 -4.87
C ILE A 211 -25.65 11.75 -6.27
N ARG A 212 -25.77 10.77 -7.16
CA ARG A 212 -26.28 10.95 -8.53
C ARG A 212 -27.74 11.43 -8.54
N ALA A 213 -28.57 10.90 -7.65
CA ALA A 213 -29.95 11.35 -7.45
C ALA A 213 -30.01 12.81 -6.97
N ARG A 214 -29.11 13.23 -6.07
CA ARG A 214 -29.02 14.64 -5.64
C ARG A 214 -28.56 15.58 -6.74
N ILE A 215 -27.54 15.20 -7.51
CA ILE A 215 -27.01 16.01 -8.62
C ILE A 215 -28.07 16.20 -9.71
N SER A 216 -28.78 15.13 -10.07
CA SER A 216 -29.87 15.21 -11.06
C SER A 216 -31.07 16.02 -10.57
N ALA A 217 -31.39 15.98 -9.27
CA ALA A 217 -32.42 16.84 -8.67
C ALA A 217 -32.03 18.33 -8.68
N ILE A 218 -30.75 18.66 -8.51
CA ILE A 218 -30.24 20.04 -8.60
C ILE A 218 -30.27 20.53 -10.04
N GLN A 219 -29.92 19.69 -11.01
CA GLN A 219 -29.98 20.04 -12.44
C GLN A 219 -31.42 20.26 -12.91
N LYS A 220 -32.40 19.48 -12.43
CA LYS A 220 -33.82 19.66 -12.75
C LYS A 220 -34.47 20.90 -12.12
N LYS A 221 -33.88 21.50 -11.08
CA LYS A 221 -34.36 22.76 -10.47
C LYS A 221 -33.82 24.02 -11.15
N LYS A 222 -32.84 23.90 -12.06
CA LYS A 222 -32.21 25.03 -12.75
C LYS A 222 -32.86 25.52 -14.06
N PRO A 223 -33.91 24.90 -14.66
CA PRO A 223 -34.63 25.49 -15.78
C PRO A 223 -35.99 26.03 -15.29
N LEU A 224 -36.03 27.27 -14.81
CA LEU A 224 -37.20 28.17 -14.71
C LEU A 224 -36.81 29.43 -13.91
N GLN A 225 -35.74 30.10 -14.32
CA GLN A 225 -35.42 31.48 -13.93
C GLN A 225 -34.26 31.97 -14.81
N SER A 226 -34.59 32.34 -16.04
CA SER A 226 -33.85 33.35 -16.77
C SER A 226 -34.89 34.25 -17.45
N PRO A 227 -34.81 35.59 -17.26
CA PRO A 227 -35.75 36.56 -17.80
C PRO A 227 -35.79 36.57 -19.33
#